data_AF-A0A091I5B7-F1
#
_entry.id   AF-A0A091I5B7-F1
#
_cell.length_a   1.000
_cell.length_b   1.000
_cell.length_c   1.000
_cell.angle_alpha   90.00
_cell.angle_beta   90.00
_cell.angle_gamma   90.00
#
_symmetry.space_group_name_H-M   'P 1'
#
loop_
_entity.id
_entity.type
_entity.pdbx_description
1 polymer ?
#
loop_
_entity_poly.entity_id
_entity_poly.type
_entity_poly.pdbx_seq_one_letter_code
_entity_poly.pdbx_strand_id
1 'polypeptide(L)'
;YGTDLNTTASESRRILAAFPCSQLVPPELTRARDEVILLLRYQSQVAGWLLIAVVVITVFLSCCLASCFSPLSFLHFRYWSNYVHNEQELFDEATDQHSRLYAMQHVRKFFGFVPGSENVKEIRIPSLKEWQAISGLAFLKRVDKEHYDYSLLHDWA
;
A
#
# COMPACT_ATOMS: atom_id res chain seq x y z
N TYR A 1 -36.38 -37.47 -40.16
CA TYR A 1 -35.36 -37.47 -39.09
C TYR A 1 -34.08 -36.91 -39.69
N GLY A 2 -33.60 -35.79 -39.20
CA GLY A 2 -32.36 -35.15 -39.68
C GLY A 2 -32.61 -33.90 -40.53
N THR A 3 -32.72 -32.75 -39.88
CA THR A 3 -32.45 -31.45 -40.50
C THR A 3 -31.13 -30.97 -39.93
N ASP A 4 -30.07 -31.09 -40.73
CA ASP A 4 -28.73 -30.62 -40.41
C ASP A 4 -28.77 -29.10 -40.16
N LEU A 5 -28.41 -28.70 -38.94
CA LEU A 5 -28.13 -27.30 -38.62
C LEU A 5 -26.83 -26.91 -39.34
N ASN A 6 -26.93 -26.50 -40.61
CA ASN A 6 -25.83 -25.84 -41.30
C ASN A 6 -25.71 -24.38 -40.83
N THR A 7 -25.53 -24.20 -39.51
CA THR A 7 -25.33 -22.90 -38.90
C THR A 7 -23.83 -22.63 -38.88
N THR A 8 -23.40 -21.59 -39.60
CA THR A 8 -21.98 -21.25 -39.68
C THR A 8 -21.49 -20.89 -38.26
N ALA A 9 -20.26 -21.25 -37.87
CA ALA A 9 -19.73 -20.98 -36.53
C ALA A 9 -19.80 -19.48 -36.11
N SER A 10 -19.82 -18.57 -37.08
CA SER A 10 -20.06 -17.14 -36.88
C SER A 10 -21.48 -16.84 -36.39
N GLU A 11 -22.48 -17.50 -36.97
CA GLU A 11 -23.89 -17.33 -36.64
C GLU A 11 -24.23 -17.93 -35.28
N SER A 12 -23.68 -19.12 -34.96
CA SER A 12 -23.77 -19.72 -33.63
C SER A 12 -23.17 -18.82 -32.54
N ARG A 13 -22.03 -18.18 -32.80
CA ARG A 13 -21.42 -17.20 -31.88
C ARG A 13 -22.30 -15.97 -31.67
N ARG A 14 -22.93 -15.46 -32.73
CA ARG A 14 -23.85 -14.30 -32.64
C ARG A 14 -25.09 -14.64 -31.80
N ILE A 15 -25.64 -15.84 -31.98
CA ILE A 15 -26.79 -16.33 -31.21
C ILE A 15 -26.39 -16.49 -29.73
N LEU A 16 -25.26 -17.14 -29.43
CA LEU A 16 -24.75 -17.31 -28.06
C LEU A 16 -24.46 -15.96 -27.37
N ALA A 17 -23.91 -14.98 -28.10
CA ALA A 17 -23.66 -13.65 -27.58
C ALA A 17 -24.95 -12.88 -27.22
N ALA A 18 -26.08 -13.22 -27.84
CA ALA A 18 -27.38 -12.63 -27.56
C ALA A 18 -28.10 -13.26 -26.36
N PHE A 19 -27.66 -14.41 -25.84
CA PHE A 19 -28.30 -15.11 -24.73
C PHE A 19 -28.48 -14.28 -23.44
N PRO A 20 -27.52 -13.43 -23.03
CA PRO A 20 -27.72 -12.55 -21.88
C PRO A 20 -28.88 -11.56 -22.06
N CYS A 21 -29.17 -11.14 -23.30
CA CYS A 21 -30.19 -10.14 -23.64
C CYS A 21 -31.53 -10.83 -23.96
N SER A 22 -32.46 -10.83 -23.00
CA SER A 22 -33.76 -11.52 -23.11
C SER A 22 -34.63 -11.09 -24.31
N GLN A 23 -34.42 -9.89 -24.85
CA GLN A 23 -35.22 -9.32 -25.94
C GLN A 23 -34.83 -9.83 -27.34
N LEU A 24 -33.64 -10.43 -27.49
CA LEU A 24 -33.07 -10.82 -28.79
C LEU A 24 -33.09 -12.34 -29.03
N VAL A 25 -33.62 -13.13 -28.09
CA VAL A 25 -33.59 -14.60 -28.13
C VAL A 25 -34.92 -15.15 -28.67
N PRO A 26 -34.90 -15.99 -29.72
CA PRO A 26 -36.11 -16.66 -30.21
C PRO A 26 -36.78 -17.52 -29.11
N PRO A 27 -38.13 -17.60 -29.07
CA PRO A 27 -38.86 -18.34 -28.03
C PRO A 27 -38.50 -19.84 -27.98
N GLU A 28 -38.10 -20.42 -29.12
CA GLU A 28 -37.65 -21.81 -29.23
C GLU A 28 -36.31 -22.09 -28.49
N LEU A 29 -35.50 -21.05 -28.28
CA LEU A 29 -34.17 -21.15 -27.65
C LEU A 29 -34.16 -20.69 -26.19
N THR A 30 -35.30 -20.26 -25.64
CA THR A 30 -35.40 -19.74 -24.27
C THR A 30 -34.98 -20.76 -23.22
N ARG A 31 -35.36 -22.05 -23.39
CA ARG A 31 -34.95 -23.13 -22.48
C ARG A 31 -33.42 -23.34 -22.47
N ALA A 32 -32.81 -23.42 -23.66
CA ALA A 32 -31.36 -23.58 -23.79
C ALA A 32 -30.60 -22.36 -23.23
N ARG A 33 -31.15 -21.15 -23.41
CA ARG A 33 -30.60 -19.91 -22.85
C ARG A 33 -30.60 -19.93 -21.32
N ASP A 34 -31.68 -20.36 -20.68
CA ASP A 34 -31.78 -20.41 -19.22
C ASP A 34 -30.80 -21.44 -18.63
N GLU A 35 -30.63 -22.60 -19.27
CA GLU A 35 -29.63 -23.60 -18.88
C GLU A 35 -28.20 -23.06 -19.00
N VAL A 36 -27.87 -22.39 -20.11
CA VAL A 36 -26.55 -21.79 -20.32
C VAL A 36 -26.27 -20.67 -19.30
N ILE A 37 -27.26 -19.82 -19.01
CA ILE A 37 -27.11 -18.77 -18.00
C ILE A 37 -26.95 -19.35 -16.60
N LEU A 38 -27.69 -20.41 -16.25
CA LEU A 38 -27.54 -21.10 -14.98
C LEU A 38 -26.12 -21.66 -14.84
N LEU A 39 -25.60 -22.29 -15.90
CA LEU A 39 -24.24 -22.82 -15.93
C LEU A 39 -23.18 -21.72 -15.81
N LEU A 40 -23.33 -20.61 -16.55
CA LEU A 40 -22.41 -19.47 -16.47
C LEU A 40 -22.40 -18.83 -15.09
N ARG A 41 -23.57 -18.69 -14.45
CA ARG A 41 -23.69 -18.20 -13.07
C ARG A 41 -23.01 -19.14 -12.09
N TYR A 42 -23.22 -20.45 -12.23
CA TYR A 42 -22.55 -21.44 -11.39
C TYR A 42 -21.02 -21.36 -11.54
N GLN A 43 -20.52 -21.35 -12.78
CA GLN A 43 -19.09 -21.20 -13.07
C GLN A 43 -18.51 -19.91 -12.47
N SER A 44 -19.21 -18.78 -12.63
CA SER A 44 -18.80 -17.51 -12.04
C SER A 44 -18.77 -17.55 -10.51
N GLN A 45 -19.74 -18.21 -9.87
CA GLN A 45 -19.76 -18.35 -8.41
C GLN A 45 -18.62 -19.24 -7.92
N VAL A 46 -18.39 -20.40 -8.56
CA VAL A 46 -17.28 -21.29 -8.22
C VAL A 46 -15.95 -20.58 -8.39
N ALA A 47 -15.74 -19.87 -9.50
CA ALA A 47 -14.53 -19.07 -9.73
C ALA A 47 -14.37 -17.97 -8.67
N GLY A 48 -15.45 -17.29 -8.27
CA GLY A 48 -15.44 -16.32 -7.19
C GLY A 48 -15.05 -16.93 -5.84
N TRP A 49 -15.62 -18.07 -5.47
CA TRP A 49 -15.27 -18.78 -4.25
C TRP A 49 -13.82 -19.28 -4.25
N LEU A 50 -13.33 -19.78 -5.39
CA LEU A 50 -11.93 -20.17 -5.55
C LEU A 50 -11.00 -18.96 -5.40
N LEU A 51 -11.33 -17.82 -6.00
CA LEU A 51 -10.55 -16.59 -5.84
C LEU A 51 -10.48 -16.15 -4.38
N ILE A 52 -11.62 -16.15 -3.67
CA ILE A 52 -11.67 -15.82 -2.24
C ILE A 52 -10.78 -16.79 -1.45
N ALA A 53 -10.89 -18.09 -1.70
CA ALA A 53 -10.08 -19.10 -1.03
C ALA A 53 -8.58 -18.88 -1.28
N VAL A 54 -8.18 -18.60 -2.52
CA VAL A 54 -6.80 -18.26 -2.87
C VAL A 54 -6.33 -17.03 -2.13
N VAL A 55 -7.11 -15.93 -2.13
CA VAL A 55 -6.75 -14.69 -1.41
C VAL A 55 -6.57 -14.96 0.09
N VAL A 56 -7.48 -15.71 0.71
CA VAL A 56 -7.39 -16.05 2.14
C VAL A 56 -6.15 -16.90 2.42
N ILE A 57 -5.85 -17.90 1.58
CA ILE A 57 -4.65 -18.73 1.71
C ILE A 57 -3.39 -17.88 1.53
N THR A 58 -3.36 -16.99 0.54
CA THR A 58 -2.23 -16.09 0.32
C THR A 58 -2.01 -15.16 1.50
N VAL A 59 -3.06 -14.56 2.06
CA VAL A 59 -2.96 -13.73 3.27
C VAL A 59 -2.46 -14.56 4.45
N PHE A 60 -3.05 -15.74 4.68
CA PHE A 60 -2.62 -16.63 5.75
C PHE A 60 -1.16 -17.04 5.61
N LEU A 61 -0.72 -17.47 4.43
CA LEU A 61 0.67 -17.77 4.14
C LEU A 61 1.56 -16.55 4.32
N SER A 62 1.13 -15.36 3.89
CA SER A 62 1.92 -14.13 4.10
C SER A 62 2.11 -13.82 5.59
N CYS A 63 1.09 -14.01 6.41
CA CYS A 63 1.18 -13.87 7.86
C CYS A 63 2.07 -14.95 8.47
N CYS A 64 1.88 -16.22 8.10
CA CYS A 64 2.71 -17.32 8.59
C CYS A 64 4.16 -17.19 8.16
N LEU A 65 4.43 -16.75 6.94
CA LEU A 65 5.78 -16.46 6.45
C LEU A 65 6.35 -15.25 7.18
N ALA A 66 5.60 -14.16 7.38
CA ALA A 66 6.03 -13.04 8.19
C ALA A 66 6.35 -13.46 9.63
N SER A 67 5.58 -14.40 10.22
CA SER A 67 5.82 -14.92 11.57
C SER A 67 6.95 -15.97 11.64
N CYS A 68 7.13 -16.80 10.62
CA CYS A 68 8.12 -17.90 10.57
C CYS A 68 9.49 -17.42 10.06
N PHE A 69 9.50 -16.47 9.12
CA PHE A 69 10.67 -15.74 8.64
C PHE A 69 10.86 -14.39 9.36
N SER A 70 10.34 -14.25 10.58
CA SER A 70 10.71 -13.20 11.53
C SER A 70 11.77 -13.76 12.51
N PRO A 71 13.06 -13.86 12.11
CA PRO A 71 14.16 -13.98 13.06
C PRO A 71 14.40 -12.65 13.81
N LEU A 72 13.70 -11.57 13.40
CA LEU A 72 13.54 -10.34 14.15
C LEU A 72 12.27 -10.48 14.99
N SER A 73 12.41 -11.10 16.18
CA SER A 73 11.38 -11.31 17.21
C SER A 73 10.24 -10.30 17.10
N PHE A 74 8.98 -10.73 17.09
CA PHE A 74 7.79 -9.84 17.12
C PHE A 74 7.96 -8.61 18.05
N LEU A 75 8.69 -8.80 19.16
CA LEU A 75 9.08 -7.73 20.08
C LEU A 75 9.96 -6.64 19.45
N HIS A 76 10.91 -7.01 18.60
CA HIS A 76 11.78 -6.13 17.83
C HIS A 76 11.02 -5.34 16.75
N PHE A 77 10.04 -5.97 16.09
CA PHE A 77 9.17 -5.24 15.15
C PHE A 77 8.28 -4.23 15.87
N ARG A 78 7.72 -4.62 17.03
CA ARG A 78 6.95 -3.70 17.89
C ARG A 78 7.81 -2.57 18.43
N TYR A 79 9.04 -2.87 18.85
CA TYR A 79 10.01 -1.87 19.28
C TYR A 79 10.36 -0.92 18.14
N TRP A 80 10.67 -1.44 16.95
CA TRP A 80 10.89 -0.66 15.73
C TRP A 80 9.73 0.29 15.46
N SER A 81 8.50 -0.22 15.46
CA SER A 81 7.31 0.60 15.16
C SER A 81 7.16 1.74 16.16
N ASN A 82 7.39 1.49 17.44
CA ASN A 82 7.36 2.53 18.46
C ASN A 82 8.54 3.50 18.34
N TYR A 83 9.73 3.00 18.00
CA TYR A 83 10.92 3.82 17.79
C TYR A 83 10.72 4.80 16.64
N VAL A 84 10.26 4.33 15.48
CA VAL A 84 9.99 5.19 14.31
C VAL A 84 8.92 6.24 14.62
N HIS A 85 7.89 5.85 15.36
CA HIS A 85 6.85 6.80 15.78
C HIS A 85 7.42 7.91 16.68
N ASN A 86 8.15 7.53 17.73
CA ASN A 86 8.77 8.49 18.65
C ASN A 86 9.82 9.36 17.94
N GLU A 87 10.60 8.79 17.03
CA GLU A 87 11.57 9.51 16.22
C GLU A 87 10.89 10.59 15.38
N GLN A 88 9.77 10.26 14.74
CA GLN A 88 8.99 11.22 13.96
C GLN A 88 8.41 12.33 14.83
N GLU A 89 7.80 12.01 15.98
CA GLU A 89 7.23 13.01 16.89
C GLU A 89 8.31 13.99 17.40
N LEU A 90 9.46 13.47 17.84
CA LEU A 90 10.57 14.30 18.30
C LEU A 90 11.18 15.14 17.17
N PHE A 91 11.24 14.59 15.96
CA PHE A 91 11.76 15.28 14.79
C PHE A 91 10.86 16.46 14.38
N ASP A 92 9.54 16.26 14.40
CA ASP A 92 8.56 17.30 14.10
C ASP A 92 8.61 18.42 15.15
N GLU A 93 8.69 18.07 16.44
CA GLU A 93 8.84 19.06 17.52
C GLU A 93 10.14 19.86 17.40
N ALA A 94 11.27 19.19 17.16
CA ALA A 94 12.56 19.85 16.96
C ALA A 94 12.55 20.76 15.73
N THR A 95 11.89 20.34 14.65
CA THR A 95 11.76 21.13 13.41
C THR A 95 10.90 22.37 13.62
N ASP A 96 9.78 22.26 14.34
CA ASP A 96 8.94 23.43 14.67
C ASP A 96 9.73 24.45 15.50
N GLN A 97 10.37 24.00 16.58
CA GLN A 97 11.18 24.86 17.43
C GLN A 97 12.32 25.51 16.66
N HIS A 98 13.05 24.74 15.84
CA HIS A 98 14.13 25.25 15.00
C HIS A 98 13.64 26.31 14.01
N SER A 99 12.55 26.03 13.29
CA SER A 99 11.99 26.95 12.28
C SER A 99 11.54 28.26 12.92
N ARG A 100 10.93 28.19 14.11
CA ARG A 100 10.48 29.35 14.88
C ARG A 100 11.65 30.20 15.35
N LEU A 101 12.69 29.57 15.93
CA LEU A 101 13.90 30.27 16.36
C LEU A 101 14.61 30.92 15.17
N TYR A 102 14.67 30.23 14.03
CA TYR A 102 15.28 30.75 12.82
C TYR A 102 14.51 31.96 12.27
N ALA A 103 13.18 31.87 12.18
CA ALA A 103 12.32 32.99 11.79
C ALA A 103 12.47 34.18 12.74
N MET A 104 12.58 33.94 14.06
CA MET A 104 12.83 34.99 15.05
C MET A 104 14.13 35.74 14.76
N GLN A 105 15.23 35.08 14.42
CA GLN A 105 16.49 35.75 14.10
C GLN A 105 16.35 36.68 12.88
N HIS A 106 15.66 36.23 11.83
CA HIS A 106 15.44 37.05 10.62
C HIS A 106 14.50 38.23 10.87
N VAL A 107 13.41 38.01 11.61
CA VAL A 107 12.49 39.08 12.03
C VAL A 107 13.22 40.11 12.90
N ARG A 108 14.08 39.68 13.82
CA ARG A 108 14.93 40.57 14.64
C ARG A 108 15.87 41.39 13.78
N LYS A 109 16.51 40.79 12.78
CA LYS A 109 17.41 41.49 11.86
C LYS A 109 16.68 42.51 11.00
N PHE A 110 15.43 42.23 10.61
CA PHE A 110 14.64 43.13 9.78
C PHE A 110 13.98 44.26 10.58
N PHE A 111 13.35 43.97 11.72
CA PHE A 111 12.56 44.93 12.51
C PHE A 111 13.31 45.51 13.73
N GLY A 112 14.48 44.97 14.10
CA GLY A 112 15.28 45.43 15.23
C GLY A 112 14.83 44.92 16.61
N PHE A 113 13.67 44.24 16.71
CA PHE A 113 13.17 43.64 17.94
C PHE A 113 12.30 42.41 17.65
N VAL A 114 12.16 41.52 18.64
CA VAL A 114 11.24 40.37 18.61
C VAL A 114 10.62 40.23 20.00
N PRO A 115 9.30 39.98 20.11
CA PRO A 115 8.66 39.75 21.40
C PRO A 115 9.14 38.43 22.04
N GLY A 116 9.66 38.49 23.28
CA GLY A 116 9.92 37.32 24.14
C GLY A 116 11.33 36.70 24.10
N SER A 117 12.40 37.42 23.74
CA SER A 117 13.70 36.79 23.45
C SER A 117 14.48 36.29 24.69
N GLU A 118 14.61 34.97 24.84
CA GLU A 118 15.84 34.34 25.36
C GLU A 118 16.87 34.23 24.22
N ASN A 119 18.13 34.54 24.53
CA ASN A 119 19.18 34.67 23.53
C ASN A 119 19.72 33.30 23.07
N VAL A 120 19.09 32.68 22.08
CA VAL A 120 19.65 31.52 21.37
C VAL A 120 20.68 32.01 20.35
N LYS A 121 21.96 31.90 20.69
CA LYS A 121 23.09 32.47 19.92
C LYS A 121 23.61 31.57 18.80
N GLU A 122 23.23 30.30 18.74
CA GLU A 122 23.78 29.38 17.75
C GLU A 122 22.72 28.36 17.32
N ILE A 123 22.33 28.45 16.05
CA ILE A 123 21.38 27.52 15.41
C ILE A 123 22.12 26.91 14.22
N ARG A 124 22.45 25.61 14.30
CA ARG A 124 23.05 24.87 13.18
C ARG A 124 21.95 24.48 12.20
N ILE A 125 22.08 24.93 10.95
CA ILE A 125 21.19 24.52 9.86
C ILE A 125 21.82 23.31 9.15
N PRO A 126 21.11 22.18 9.03
CA PRO A 126 21.60 21.06 8.24
C PRO A 126 21.71 21.46 6.76
N SER A 127 22.77 21.00 6.10
CA SER A 127 23.00 21.18 4.67
C SER A 127 22.03 20.37 3.82
N LEU A 128 21.87 20.74 2.53
CA LEU A 128 20.99 20.01 1.59
C LEU A 128 21.35 18.52 1.49
N LYS A 129 22.64 18.17 1.60
CA LYS A 129 23.11 16.78 1.56
C LYS A 129 22.67 15.99 2.80
N GLU A 130 22.68 16.63 3.98
CA GLU A 130 22.19 16.02 5.22
C GLU A 130 20.67 15.79 5.17
N TRP A 131 19.91 16.75 4.65
CA TRP A 131 18.46 16.58 4.41
C TRP A 131 18.15 15.44 3.43
N GLN A 132 18.92 15.33 2.34
CA GLN A 132 18.76 14.25 1.37
C GLN A 132 19.10 12.87 1.95
N ALA A 133 20.07 12.79 2.87
CA ALA A 133 20.45 11.54 3.51
C ALA A 133 19.32 10.96 4.37
N ILE A 134 18.56 11.80 5.06
CA ILE A 134 17.49 11.38 5.98
C ILE A 134 16.11 11.22 5.31
N SER A 135 15.92 11.71 4.08
CA SER A 135 14.61 11.73 3.39
C SER A 135 14.30 10.46 2.57
N GLY A 136 15.15 9.43 2.63
CA GLY A 136 14.99 8.19 1.87
C GLY A 136 14.10 7.14 2.54
N LEU A 137 14.01 5.95 1.93
CA LEU A 137 13.40 4.78 2.56
C LEU A 137 14.46 4.00 3.37
N ALA A 138 14.29 3.95 4.70
CA ALA A 138 15.12 3.13 5.57
C ALA A 138 14.75 1.65 5.41
N PHE A 139 15.69 0.81 4.98
CA PHE A 139 15.55 -0.64 5.06
C PHE A 139 16.37 -1.14 6.26
N LEU A 140 15.80 -2.03 7.08
CA LEU A 140 16.48 -2.69 8.20
C LEU A 140 17.83 -3.26 7.74
N LYS A 141 18.92 -2.54 8.04
CA LYS A 141 20.28 -2.92 7.69
C LYS A 141 20.93 -3.48 8.95
N ARG A 142 21.47 -4.70 8.84
CA ARG A 142 22.31 -5.27 9.89
C ARG A 142 23.72 -4.72 9.69
N VAL A 143 24.18 -3.87 10.59
CA VAL A 143 25.51 -3.25 10.51
C VAL A 143 26.58 -4.11 11.16
N ASP A 144 26.25 -4.83 12.24
CA ASP A 144 27.11 -5.87 12.79
C ASP A 144 26.28 -6.95 13.52
N LYS A 145 26.89 -8.06 13.97
CA LYS A 145 26.18 -9.20 14.58
C LYS A 145 25.30 -8.85 15.80
N GLU A 146 25.43 -7.65 16.37
CA GLU A 146 24.70 -7.21 17.58
C GLU A 146 23.85 -5.93 17.42
N HIS A 147 23.95 -5.17 16.32
CA HIS A 147 23.27 -3.86 16.19
C HIS A 147 22.44 -3.75 14.89
N TYR A 148 21.22 -3.21 15.02
CA TYR A 148 20.29 -2.95 13.92
C TYR A 148 20.04 -1.45 13.80
N ASP A 149 20.18 -0.90 12.60
CA ASP A 149 19.83 0.49 12.35
C ASP A 149 18.35 0.61 12.09
N TYR A 150 17.75 1.59 12.77
CA TYR A 150 16.31 1.72 12.87
C TYR A 150 15.67 2.80 12.00
N SER A 151 16.49 3.65 11.39
CA SER A 151 16.07 4.77 10.57
C SER A 151 17.28 5.30 9.82
N LEU A 152 17.06 6.08 8.76
CA LEU A 152 18.15 6.79 8.10
C LEU A 152 18.72 7.88 8.98
N LEU A 153 17.93 8.43 9.90
CA LEU A 153 18.44 9.36 10.91
C LEU A 153 19.33 8.64 11.92
N HIS A 154 18.99 7.40 12.30
CA HIS A 154 19.85 6.55 13.14
C HIS A 154 21.13 6.12 12.41
N ASP A 155 21.07 5.74 11.13
CA ASP A 155 22.25 5.40 10.30
C ASP A 155 23.16 6.62 10.05
N TRP A 156 22.59 7.82 9.99
CA TRP A 156 23.35 9.07 9.82
C TRP A 156 24.07 9.53 11.10
N ALA A 157 23.51 9.24 12.28
CA ALA A 157 24.00 9.72 13.58
C ALA A 157 25.26 9.00 14.06
#